data_AF-A0A7W1V750-F1
#
_entry.id   AF-A0A7W1V750-F1
#
_cell.length_a   1.000
_cell.length_b   1.000
_cell.length_c   1.000
_cell.angle_alpha   90.00
_cell.angle_beta   90.00
_cell.angle_gamma   90.00
#
_symmetry.space_group_name_H-M   'P 1'
#
loop_
_entity.id
_entity.type
_entity.pdbx_description
1 polymer ?
#
loop_
_entity_poly.entity_id
_entity_poly.type
_entity_poly.pdbx_seq_one_letter_code
_entity_poly.pdbx_strand_id
1 'polypeptide(L)' 'MTAIEKFLNRMISRVRIMVENVICGVKRCRIVKDTLRLTKEQISDKVMEIACGLHNLRVTFRQPLETIDITDINEISYFK' A
#
# COMPACT_ATOMS: atom_id res chain seq x y z
N MET A 1 19.74 -16.80 16.88
CA MET A 1 18.44 -16.66 16.21
C MET A 1 18.10 -17.98 15.54
N THR A 2 17.11 -18.68 16.09
CA THR A 2 16.65 -19.98 15.59
C THR A 2 16.08 -19.82 14.17
N ALA A 3 16.06 -20.90 13.37
CA ALA A 3 15.50 -20.86 12.02
C ALA A 3 14.02 -20.41 12.02
N ILE A 4 13.28 -20.76 13.08
CA ILE A 4 11.88 -20.39 13.30
C ILE A 4 11.74 -18.88 13.52
N GLU A 5 12.58 -18.29 14.38
CA GLU A 5 12.59 -16.83 14.60
C GLU A 5 12.89 -16.05 13.32
N LYS A 6 13.84 -16.52 12.50
CA LYS A 6 14.15 -15.91 11.20
C LYS A 6 12.95 -15.93 10.26
N PHE A 7 12.24 -17.06 10.21
CA PHE A 7 11.05 -17.23 9.38
C PHE A 7 9.92 -16.30 9.82
N LEU A 8 9.62 -16.26 11.13
CA LEU A 8 8.59 -15.38 11.70
C LEU A 8 8.89 -13.90 11.46
N ASN A 9 10.13 -13.48 11.70
CA ASN A 9 10.55 -12.10 11.43
C ASN A 9 10.37 -11.73 9.96
N ARG A 10 10.70 -12.62 9.03
CA ARG A 10 10.51 -12.40 7.59
C ARG A 10 9.03 -12.24 7.23
N MET A 11 8.14 -13.04 7.82
CA MET A 11 6.69 -12.92 7.64
C MET A 11 6.18 -11.58 8.16
N ILE A 12 6.55 -11.20 9.39
CA ILE A 12 6.13 -9.93 10.00
C ILE A 12 6.62 -8.74 9.18
N SER A 13 7.87 -8.76 8.70
CA SER A 13 8.41 -7.70 7.85
C SER A 13 7.65 -7.54 6.53
N ARG A 14 7.21 -8.64 5.91
CA ARG A 14 6.40 -8.58 4.68
C ARG A 14 5.04 -7.90 4.90
N VAL A 15 4.34 -8.31 5.96
CA VAL A 15 3.06 -7.71 6.33
C VAL A 15 3.24 -6.21 6.63
N ARG A 16 4.32 -5.84 7.32
CA ARG A 16 4.62 -4.44 7.63
C ARG A 16 4.75 -3.57 6.39
N ILE A 17 5.45 -4.05 5.35
CA ILE A 17 5.59 -3.31 4.08
C ILE A 17 4.22 -3.01 3.46
N MET A 18 3.33 -4.01 3.46
CA MET A 18 1.95 -3.83 2.94
C MET A 18 1.18 -2.79 3.74
N VAL A 19 1.25 -2.86 5.08
CA VAL A 19 0.59 -1.89 5.98
C VAL A 19 1.14 -0.48 5.77
N GLU A 20 2.46 -0.32 5.66
CA GLU A 20 3.10 0.97 5.42
C GLU A 20 2.67 1.58 4.07
N ASN A 21 2.57 0.77 3.01
CA ASN A 21 2.06 1.20 1.71
C ASN A 21 0.62 1.70 1.78
N VAL A 22 -0.25 0.98 2.49
CA VAL A 22 -1.66 1.39 2.70
C VAL A 22 -1.74 2.70 3.48
N ILE A 23 -0.99 2.81 4.59
CA ILE A 23 -0.94 4.05 5.39
C ILE A 23 -0.43 5.23 4.57
N CYS A 24 0.59 5.02 3.74
CA CYS A 24 1.10 6.04 2.82
C CYS A 24 0.02 6.51 1.84
N GLY A 25 -0.76 5.57 1.28
CA GLY A 25 -1.92 5.87 0.45
C GLY A 25 -2.96 6.73 1.17
N VAL A 26 -3.31 6.39 2.41
CA VAL A 26 -4.28 7.16 3.23
C VAL A 26 -3.77 8.58 3.49
N LYS A 27 -2.49 8.74 3.87
CA LYS A 27 -1.89 10.06 4.11
C LYS A 27 -1.93 10.91 2.85
N ARG A 28 -1.55 10.36 1.70
CA ARG A 28 -1.62 11.05 0.40
C ARG A 28 -3.03 11.54 0.08
N CYS A 29 -4.04 10.68 0.24
CA CYS A 29 -5.44 11.06 0.03
C CYS A 29 -5.91 12.14 1.01
N ARG A 30 -5.41 12.16 2.25
CA ARG A 30 -5.70 13.23 3.21
C ARG A 30 -5.09 14.57 2.82
N ILE A 31 -3.86 14.58 2.30
CA ILE A 31 -3.19 15.83 1.88
C ILE A 31 -4.02 16.56 0.81
N VAL A 32 -4.64 15.83 -0.13
CA VAL A 32 -5.50 16.45 -1.17
C VAL A 32 -6.93 16.75 -0.70
N LYS A 33 -7.41 16.07 0.35
CA LYS A 33 -8.75 16.27 0.91
C LYS A 33 -8.79 17.46 1.89
N ASP A 34 -7.82 17.51 2.79
CA ASP A 34 -7.80 18.47 3.88
C ASP A 34 -7.14 19.79 3.42
N THR A 35 -7.34 20.88 4.16
CA THR A 35 -6.75 22.17 3.81
C THR A 35 -5.21 22.11 3.86
N LEU A 36 -4.58 22.23 2.70
CA LEU A 36 -3.12 22.29 2.58
C LEU A 36 -2.61 23.64 3.11
N ARG A 37 -1.82 23.61 4.18
CA ARG A 37 -1.27 24.81 4.84
C ARG A 37 0.12 25.23 4.35
N LEU A 38 0.64 24.59 3.31
CA LEU A 38 1.92 24.94 2.71
C LEU A 38 1.77 26.21 1.88
N THR A 39 2.62 27.21 2.12
CA THR A 39 2.55 28.54 1.48
C THR A 39 3.46 28.68 0.26
N LYS A 40 4.15 27.60 -0.13
CA LYS A 40 5.02 27.60 -1.31
C LYS A 40 4.18 27.69 -2.59
N GLU A 41 4.63 28.51 -3.53
CA GLU A 41 3.97 28.63 -4.83
C GLU A 41 3.85 27.28 -5.54
N GLN A 42 2.71 27.04 -6.19
CA GLN A 42 2.42 25.84 -7.03
C GLN A 42 2.46 24.49 -6.29
N ILE A 43 2.57 24.49 -4.95
CA ILE A 43 2.67 23.23 -4.19
C ILE A 43 1.37 22.43 -4.19
N SER A 44 0.21 23.11 -4.18
CA SER A 44 -1.11 22.47 -4.24
C SER A 44 -1.27 21.66 -5.52
N ASP A 45 -0.91 22.27 -6.65
CA ASP A 45 -1.07 21.66 -7.97
C ASP A 45 -0.14 20.47 -8.13
N LYS A 46 1.09 20.60 -7.62
CA LYS A 46 2.05 19.49 -7.64
C LYS A 46 1.61 18.31 -6.79
N VAL A 47 1.08 18.59 -5.60
CA VAL A 47 0.51 17.57 -4.71
C VAL A 47 -0.66 16.85 -5.37
N MET A 48 -1.55 17.59 -6.03
CA MET A 48 -2.69 17.04 -6.76
C MET A 48 -2.24 16.15 -7.93
N GLU A 49 -1.29 16.63 -8.74
CA GLU A 49 -0.71 15.88 -9.87
C GLU A 49 -0.12 14.54 -9.40
N ILE A 50 0.70 14.56 -8.34
CA ILE A 50 1.31 13.36 -7.77
C ILE A 50 0.23 12.41 -7.20
N ALA A 51 -0.77 12.96 -6.50
CA ALA A 51 -1.83 12.17 -5.90
C ALA A 51 -2.70 11.45 -6.95
N CYS A 52 -3.08 12.17 -8.02
CA CYS A 52 -3.81 11.62 -9.16
C CYS A 52 -2.97 10.59 -9.91
N GLY A 53 -1.71 10.88 -10.22
CA GLY A 53 -0.80 9.96 -10.89
C GLY A 53 -0.64 8.63 -10.13
N LEU A 54 -0.40 8.71 -8.82
CA LEU A 54 -0.29 7.52 -7.97
C LEU A 54 -1.63 6.80 -7.76
N HIS A 55 -2.76 7.52 -7.81
CA HIS A 55 -4.09 6.88 -7.78
C HIS A 55 -4.31 6.09 -9.07
N ASN A 56 -4.07 6.71 -10.22
CA ASN A 56 -4.25 6.10 -11.53
C ASN A 56 -3.36 4.86 -11.69
N LEU A 57 -2.08 4.97 -11.29
CA LEU A 57 -1.16 3.85 -11.25
C LEU A 57 -1.74 2.67 -10.45
N ARG A 58 -2.21 2.94 -9.22
CA ARG A 58 -2.83 1.91 -8.36
C ARG A 58 -4.06 1.29 -9.03
N VAL A 59 -4.87 2.07 -9.73
CA VAL A 59 -6.06 1.57 -10.45
C VAL A 59 -5.64 0.70 -11.64
N THR A 60 -4.63 1.10 -12.41
CA THR A 60 -4.10 0.32 -13.54
C THR A 60 -3.56 -1.04 -13.10
N PHE A 61 -2.87 -1.10 -11.95
CA PHE A 61 -2.31 -2.34 -11.40
C PHE A 61 -3.22 -3.02 -10.38
N ARG A 62 -4.48 -2.59 -10.26
CA ARG A 62 -5.44 -3.23 -9.36
C ARG A 62 -5.83 -4.58 -9.96
N GLN A 63 -5.19 -5.64 -9.48
CA GLN A 63 -5.63 -7.00 -9.81
C GLN A 63 -7.06 -7.19 -9.30
N PRO A 64 -7.95 -7.85 -10.07
CA PRO A 64 -9.22 -8.32 -9.53
C PRO A 64 -8.91 -9.22 -8.33
N LEU A 65 -9.75 -9.15 -7.31
CA LEU A 65 -9.62 -10.06 -6.17
C LEU A 65 -9.83 -11.48 -6.68
N GLU A 66 -8.76 -12.27 -6.72
CA GLU A 66 -8.88 -13.71 -6.91
C GLU A 66 -9.62 -14.26 -5.68
N THR A 67 -10.71 -14.99 -5.93
CA THR A 67 -11.47 -15.65 -4.87
C THR A 67 -10.62 -16.81 -4.36
N ILE A 68 -10.10 -16.67 -3.14
CA ILE A 68 -9.33 -17.72 -2.48
C ILE A 68 -10.29 -18.80 -2.02
N ASP A 69 -10.07 -20.04 -2.45
CA ASP A 69 -10.76 -21.18 -1.86
C ASP A 69 -10.11 -21.51 -0.51
N ILE A 70 -10.78 -21.12 0.57
CA ILE A 70 -10.35 -21.37 1.95
C ILE A 70 -10.26 -22.85 2.31
N THR A 71 -10.79 -23.75 1.46
CA THR A 71 -10.65 -25.20 1.63
C THR A 71 -9.35 -25.75 1.03
N ASP A 72 -8.65 -24.99 0.19
CA ASP A 72 -7.36 -25.37 -0.38
C ASP A 72 -6.19 -24.67 0.33
N ILE A 73 -5.61 -25.38 1.30
CA ILE A 73 -4.47 -24.91 2.11
C ILE A 73 -3.24 -24.59 1.23
N ASN A 74 -3.18 -25.10 -0.01
CA ASN A 74 -2.12 -24.78 -0.96
C ASN A 74 -2.25 -23.37 -1.56
N GLU A 75 -3.44 -22.76 -1.58
CA GLU A 75 -3.64 -21.42 -2.14
C GLU A 75 -3.13 -20.29 -1.24
N ILE A 76 -2.93 -20.55 0.06
CA ILE A 76 -2.31 -19.60 1.00
C ILE A 76 -0.86 -19.27 0.57
N SER A 77 -0.25 -20.10 -0.28
CA SER A 77 1.06 -19.88 -0.86
C SER A 77 1.11 -18.80 -1.97
N TYR A 78 -0.03 -18.35 -2.50
CA TYR A 78 -0.11 -17.34 -3.58
C TYR A 78 0.17 -15.90 -3.11
N PHE A 79 0.23 -15.63 -1.82
CA PHE A 79 0.79 -14.38 -1.29
C PHE A 79 2.33 -14.38 -1.29
N LYS A 80 2.95 -14.95 -2.33
CA LYS A 80 4.40 -15.01 -2.51
C LYS A 80 4.91 -13.94 -3.46
#